data_AF-A0A3A8LU75-F1
#
_entry.id   AF-A0A3A8LU75-F1
#
_cell.length_a   1.000
_cell.length_b   1.000
_cell.length_c   1.000
_cell.angle_alpha   90.00
_cell.angle_beta   90.00
_cell.angle_gamma   90.00
#
_symmetry.space_group_name_H-M   'P 1'
#
loop_
_entity.id
_entity.type
_entity.pdbx_description
1 polymer ?
#
loop_
_entity_poly.entity_id
_entity_poly.type
_entity_poly.pdbx_seq_one_letter_code
_entity_poly.pdbx_strand_id
1 'polypeptide(L)'
;MRCEEKCNPVGGGLCESGYQCAPDGLCVRECSGTPSSVGEVCENSLDCAPCSVCLSSGAAPRCRQPCRLDRDCPGGAPGACELVGDTKACRLSP
;
A
#
# COMPACT_ATOMS: atom_id res chain seq x y z
N MET A 1 0.19 -6.43 12.79
CA MET A 1 0.03 -7.90 12.93
C MET A 1 -0.09 -8.47 11.53
N ARG A 2 0.74 -9.46 11.19
CA ARG A 2 0.92 -9.97 9.82
C ARG A 2 -0.02 -11.18 9.67
N CYS A 3 -1.02 -11.09 8.79
CA CYS A 3 -1.82 -12.25 8.42
C CYS A 3 -0.95 -13.11 7.49
N GLU A 4 -0.24 -14.08 8.05
CA GLU A 4 0.68 -14.95 7.32
C GLU A 4 -0.03 -16.24 6.91
N GLU A 5 -0.55 -16.30 5.69
CA GLU A 5 -0.84 -17.57 5.02
C GLU A 5 0.26 -17.86 4.00
N LYS A 6 0.88 -19.03 4.14
CA LYS A 6 1.94 -19.50 3.24
C LYS A 6 1.31 -19.96 1.94
N CYS A 7 1.65 -19.34 0.83
CA CYS A 7 1.29 -19.82 -0.49
C CYS A 7 2.43 -20.66 -1.08
N ASN A 8 2.10 -21.71 -1.84
CA ASN A 8 3.09 -22.53 -2.51
C ASN A 8 3.25 -22.03 -3.96
N PRO A 9 4.37 -21.38 -4.33
CA PRO A 9 4.57 -20.83 -5.66
C PRO A 9 4.67 -21.92 -6.75
N VAL A 10 4.92 -23.18 -6.36
CA VAL A 10 5.04 -24.33 -7.27
C VAL A 10 3.76 -25.16 -7.35
N GLY A 11 2.87 -25.03 -6.35
CA GLY A 11 1.73 -25.93 -6.13
C GLY A 11 0.34 -25.30 -6.20
N GLY A 12 0.22 -24.03 -6.58
CA GLY A 12 -1.08 -23.37 -6.72
C GLY A 12 -1.78 -23.13 -5.37
N GLY A 13 -1.06 -22.66 -4.35
CA GLY A 13 -1.70 -22.14 -3.14
C GLY A 13 -2.63 -20.98 -3.50
N LEU A 14 -3.92 -21.10 -3.18
CA LEU A 14 -4.95 -20.11 -3.49
C LEU A 14 -4.77 -18.90 -2.57
N CYS A 15 -4.03 -17.89 -3.04
CA CYS A 15 -4.15 -16.56 -2.45
C CYS A 15 -5.59 -16.06 -2.65
N GLU A 16 -6.13 -15.32 -1.68
CA GLU A 16 -7.44 -14.68 -1.82
C GLU A 16 -7.52 -13.85 -3.10
N SER A 17 -8.74 -13.68 -3.62
CA SER A 17 -9.01 -12.89 -4.83
C SER A 17 -8.32 -11.52 -4.76
N GLY A 18 -7.42 -11.27 -5.71
CA GLY A 18 -6.62 -10.05 -5.78
C GLY A 18 -5.22 -10.14 -5.15
N TYR A 19 -4.83 -11.28 -4.58
CA TYR A 19 -3.48 -11.55 -4.10
C TYR A 19 -2.77 -12.57 -5.02
N GLN A 20 -1.47 -12.43 -5.20
CA GLN A 20 -0.60 -13.29 -5.99
C GLN A 20 0.46 -13.92 -5.08
N CYS A 21 0.85 -15.15 -5.35
CA CYS A 21 1.90 -15.80 -4.56
C CYS A 21 3.27 -15.27 -4.97
N ALA A 22 3.96 -14.58 -4.07
CA ALA A 22 5.32 -14.13 -4.28
C ALA A 22 6.32 -15.31 -4.22
N PRO A 23 7.52 -15.17 -4.80
CA PRO A 23 8.54 -16.21 -4.82
C PRO A 23 9.02 -16.65 -3.43
N ASP A 24 8.82 -15.82 -2.41
CA ASP A 24 9.11 -16.09 -1.00
C ASP A 24 7.99 -16.86 -0.27
N GLY A 25 6.92 -17.21 -0.98
CA GLY A 25 5.80 -17.98 -0.45
C GLY A 25 4.79 -17.14 0.34
N LEU A 26 4.77 -15.81 0.14
CA LEU A 26 3.77 -14.92 0.72
C LEU A 26 2.72 -14.50 -0.31
N CYS A 27 1.45 -14.46 0.07
CA CYS A 27 0.42 -13.83 -0.74
C CYS A 27 0.60 -12.31 -0.72
N VAL A 28 1.01 -11.73 -1.85
CA VAL A 28 1.20 -10.30 -2.04
C VAL A 28 0.17 -9.79 -3.03
N ARG A 29 -0.47 -8.67 -2.73
CA ARG A 29 -1.30 -7.98 -3.71
C ARG A 29 -0.44 -6.93 -4.39
N GLU A 30 -0.36 -6.97 -5.71
CA GLU A 30 0.18 -5.84 -6.46
C GLU A 30 -0.74 -4.65 -6.22
N CYS A 31 -0.17 -3.56 -5.70
CA CYS A 31 -0.89 -2.33 -5.45
C CYS A 31 -1.04 -1.56 -6.76
N SER A 32 -1.89 -2.09 -7.65
CA SER A 32 -2.18 -1.48 -8.94
C SER A 32 -3.32 -0.48 -8.81
N GLY A 33 -3.02 0.81 -9.03
CA GLY A 33 -3.99 1.90 -8.95
C GLY A 33 -4.19 2.46 -7.53
N THR A 34 -4.90 3.58 -7.45
CA THR A 34 -5.11 4.30 -6.18
C THR A 34 -6.10 3.55 -5.28
N PRO A 35 -5.71 3.16 -4.05
CA PRO A 35 -6.63 2.58 -3.08
C PRO A 35 -7.78 3.55 -2.77
N SER A 36 -8.98 3.01 -2.54
CA SER A 36 -10.19 3.80 -2.29
C SER A 36 -10.16 4.69 -1.04
N SER A 37 -9.34 4.32 -0.05
CA SER A 37 -9.19 5.06 1.21
C SER A 37 -8.10 6.15 1.17
N VAL A 38 -7.38 6.33 0.06
CA VAL A 38 -6.28 7.31 0.00
C VAL A 38 -6.80 8.71 0.31
N GLY A 39 -6.18 9.35 1.31
CA GLY A 39 -6.57 10.66 1.80
C GLY A 39 -7.57 10.65 2.95
N GLU A 40 -8.19 9.52 3.29
CA GLU A 40 -9.08 9.43 4.46
C GLU A 40 -8.28 9.52 5.77
N VAL A 41 -8.92 10.05 6.81
CA VAL A 41 -8.34 10.10 8.15
C VAL A 41 -8.36 8.69 8.75
N CYS A 42 -7.28 8.32 9.42
CA CYS A 42 -7.12 7.02 10.04
C CYS A 42 -6.49 7.16 11.42
N GLU A 43 -6.75 6.21 12.30
CA GLU A 43 -6.04 6.09 13.58
C GLU A 43 -4.90 5.06 13.45
N ASN A 44 -5.10 4.04 12.63
CA ASN A 44 -4.13 2.98 12.39
C ASN A 44 -4.26 2.40 10.97
N SER A 45 -3.30 1.57 10.54
CA SER A 45 -3.26 1.05 9.17
C SER A 45 -4.37 0.05 8.82
N LEU A 46 -5.12 -0.46 9.81
CA LEU A 46 -6.28 -1.34 9.57
C LEU A 46 -7.51 -0.55 9.11
N ASP A 47 -7.54 0.77 9.36
CA ASP A 47 -8.61 1.65 8.90
C ASP A 47 -8.50 1.94 7.40
N CYS A 48 -7.34 1.64 6.81
CA CYS A 48 -7.07 1.89 5.41
C CYS A 48 -7.43 0.67 4.55
N ALA A 49 -7.90 0.95 3.33
CA ALA A 49 -8.04 -0.07 2.29
C ALA A 49 -6.69 -0.77 2.05
N PRO A 50 -6.69 -2.05 1.64
CA PRO A 50 -5.43 -2.75 1.46
C PRO A 50 -4.62 -2.07 0.35
N CYS A 51 -3.29 -2.07 0.49
CA CYS A 51 -2.34 -1.20 -0.25
C CYS A 51 -2.26 0.26 0.20
N SER A 52 -2.93 0.63 1.30
CA SER A 52 -2.70 1.91 1.98
C SER A 52 -2.13 1.68 3.38
N VAL A 53 -1.38 2.66 3.87
CA VAL A 53 -0.84 2.72 5.23
C VAL A 53 -1.26 4.02 5.90
N CYS A 54 -1.54 3.97 7.20
CA CYS A 54 -1.88 5.16 7.95
C CYS A 54 -0.61 5.92 8.33
N LEU A 55 -0.42 7.12 7.77
CA LEU A 55 0.78 7.92 7.96
C LEU A 55 0.43 9.32 8.46
N SER A 56 1.18 9.81 9.43
CA SER A 56 1.07 11.16 9.98
C SER A 56 1.56 12.19 8.97
N SER A 57 0.64 12.95 8.38
CA SER A 57 0.99 14.07 7.49
C SER A 57 0.54 15.41 8.04
N GLY A 58 1.25 15.87 9.07
CA GLY A 58 0.97 17.15 9.74
C GLY A 58 -0.10 17.02 10.83
N ALA A 59 -1.31 17.52 10.56
CA ALA A 59 -2.35 17.72 11.58
C ALA A 59 -3.11 16.45 11.98
N ALA A 60 -3.32 15.51 11.04
CA ALA A 60 -3.99 14.24 11.29
C ALA A 60 -3.35 13.11 10.46
N PRO A 61 -3.28 11.88 10.99
CA PRO A 61 -2.88 10.72 10.21
C PRO A 61 -3.89 10.44 9.09
N ARG A 62 -3.37 10.08 7.92
CA ARG A 62 -4.17 9.76 6.74
C ARG A 62 -3.68 8.52 6.03
N CYS A 63 -4.61 7.81 5.41
CA CYS A 63 -4.31 6.66 4.58
C CYS A 63 -3.57 7.11 3.31
N ARG A 64 -2.39 6.54 3.09
CA ARG A 64 -1.53 6.86 1.94
C ARG A 64 -1.05 5.59 1.27
N GLN A 65 -0.93 5.64 -0.05
CA GLN A 65 -0.34 4.55 -0.82
C GLN A 65 1.18 4.59 -0.67
N PRO A 66 1.86 3.50 -0.26
CA PRO A 66 3.31 3.45 -0.26
C PRO A 66 3.87 3.46 -1.69
N CYS A 67 5.06 4.03 -1.88
CA CYS A 67 5.70 4.12 -3.19
C CYS A 67 7.21 3.94 -3.07
N ARG A 68 7.85 3.52 -4.17
CA ARG A 68 9.32 3.50 -4.28
C ARG A 68 9.80 4.58 -5.23
N LEU A 69 9.05 4.79 -6.31
CA LEU A 69 9.29 5.72 -7.39
C LEU A 69 8.04 6.57 -7.66
N ASP A 70 8.23 7.75 -8.25
CA ASP A 70 7.14 8.64 -8.65
C ASP A 70 6.10 7.97 -9.55
N ARG A 71 6.55 7.07 -10.43
CA ARG A 71 5.69 6.30 -11.36
C ARG A 71 4.72 5.34 -10.66
N ASP A 72 5.01 4.97 -9.41
CA ASP A 72 4.16 4.08 -8.63
C ASP A 72 2.92 4.82 -8.14
N CYS A 73 2.98 6.16 -8.11
CA CYS A 73 1.88 7.01 -7.68
C CYS A 73 0.95 7.34 -8.84
N PRO A 74 -0.35 7.58 -8.55
CA PRO A 74 -1.30 8.00 -9.56
C PRO A 74 -0.81 9.24 -10.30
N GLY A 75 -0.81 9.16 -11.63
CA GLY A 75 -0.34 10.24 -12.51
C GLY A 75 1.18 10.26 -12.74
N GLY A 76 1.98 9.53 -11.95
CA GLY A 76 3.42 9.36 -12.20
C GLY A 76 4.25 10.65 -12.20
N ALA A 77 3.74 11.73 -11.61
CA ALA A 77 4.36 13.05 -11.70
C ALA A 77 5.69 13.10 -10.91
N PRO A 78 6.71 13.84 -11.37
CA PRO A 78 7.94 14.04 -10.60
C PRO A 78 7.65 14.60 -9.20
N GLY A 79 8.16 13.94 -8.16
CA GLY A 79 7.89 14.29 -6.76
C GLY A 79 6.52 13.84 -6.24
N ALA A 80 5.82 12.96 -6.96
CA ALA A 80 4.60 12.32 -6.46
C ALA A 80 4.90 11.34 -5.32
N CYS A 81 6.09 10.74 -5.27
CA CYS A 81 6.53 9.88 -4.19
C CYS A 81 7.35 10.66 -3.16
N GLU A 82 6.73 11.02 -2.04
CA GLU A 82 7.34 11.84 -0.98
C GLU A 82 7.68 11.01 0.27
N LEU A 83 8.63 11.49 1.07
CA LEU A 83 8.93 10.90 2.37
C LEU A 83 8.00 11.47 3.44
N VAL A 84 7.18 10.62 4.05
CA VAL A 84 6.25 10.98 5.14
C VAL A 84 6.69 10.24 6.41
N GLY A 85 7.32 10.96 7.33
CA GLY A 85 8.04 10.34 8.44
C GLY A 85 9.21 9.51 7.91
N ASP A 86 9.22 8.20 8.19
CA ASP A 86 10.24 7.26 7.72
C ASP A 86 9.80 6.42 6.52
N THR A 87 8.61 6.67 5.97
CA THR A 87 8.01 5.87 4.89
C THR A 87 7.78 6.69 3.63
N LYS A 88 8.22 6.19 2.48
CA LYS A 88 7.89 6.79 1.18
C LYS A 88 6.45 6.47 0.80
N ALA A 89 5.67 7.51 0.54
CA ALA A 89 4.27 7.39 0.18
C ALA A 89 3.86 8.43 -0.88
N CYS A 90 2.83 8.10 -1.63
CA CYS A 90 2.27 9.00 -2.62
C CYS A 90 1.74 10.26 -1.94
N ARG A 91 2.09 11.39 -2.52
CA ARG A 91 1.63 12.69 -2.11
C ARG A 91 0.13 12.75 -2.24
N LEU A 92 -0.53 13.15 -1.16
CA LEU A 92 -1.93 13.51 -1.20
C LEU A 92 -2.00 14.87 -1.90
N SER A 93 -2.58 14.92 -3.09
CA SER A 93 -2.86 16.19 -3.75
C SER A 93 -3.70 17.07 -2.81
N PRO A 94 -3.40 18.38 -2.68
CA PRO A 94 -4.25 19.31 -1.96
C PRO A 94 -5.62 19.49 -2.64
#